data_AF-A0A931YDL3-F1
#
_entry.id   AF-A0A931YDL3-F1
#
_cell.length_a   1.000
_cell.length_b   1.000
_cell.length_c   1.000
_cell.angle_alpha   90.00
_cell.angle_beta   90.00
_cell.angle_gamma   90.00
#
_symmetry.space_group_name_H-M   'P 1'
#
loop_
_entity.id
_entity.type
_entity.pdbx_description
1 polymer ?
#
loop_
_entity_poly.entity_id
_entity_poly.type
_entity_poly.pdbx_seq_one_letter_code
_entity_poly.pdbx_strand_id
1 'polypeptide(L)'
;LEVIVRQMFSRVRIIDPGDTNLLPGEISEKWTVWEENEKVNKGGEKGERGERGKKGEGEKKAKEATYEQLLLGITKVSLTTDSFLSAASFQETARSLINAAIEAKEDRLRGLKENVIVGRLIPAGTGNRV
;
A
#
# COMPACT_ATOMS: atom_id res chain seq x y z
N LEU A 1 17.73 14.60 7.56
CA LEU A 1 16.79 15.37 6.71
C LEU A 1 16.24 14.53 5.56
N GLU A 2 17.10 13.88 4.77
CA GLU A 2 16.70 13.04 3.63
C GLU A 2 15.59 12.03 3.95
N VAL A 3 15.70 11.28 5.06
CA VAL A 3 14.69 10.27 5.46
C VAL A 3 13.31 10.90 5.68
N ILE A 4 13.24 12.11 6.23
CA ILE A 4 11.98 12.82 6.48
C ILE A 4 11.38 13.29 5.15
N VAL A 5 12.20 13.85 4.26
CA VAL A 5 11.75 14.29 2.92
C VAL A 5 11.26 13.10 2.11
N ARG A 6 11.97 11.96 2.15
CA ARG A 6 11.51 10.70 1.54
C ARG A 6 10.13 10.29 2.05
N GLN A 7 9.86 10.46 3.35
CA GLN A 7 8.56 10.16 3.93
C GLN A 7 7.47 11.12 3.42
N MET A 8 7.77 12.39 3.21
CA MET A 8 6.85 13.37 2.61
C MET A 8 6.44 13.02 1.17
N PHE A 9 7.24 12.22 0.46
CA PHE A 9 7.00 11.71 -0.89
C PHE A 9 6.51 10.25 -0.93
N SER A 10 6.09 9.67 0.20
CA SER A 10 5.67 8.26 0.29
C SER A 10 4.32 7.94 -0.38
N ARG A 11 3.54 8.96 -0.74
CA ARG A 11 2.20 8.81 -1.34
C ARG A 11 2.21 9.06 -2.83
N VAL A 12 1.36 8.33 -3.54
CA VAL A 12 1.16 8.48 -4.98
C VAL A 12 -0.34 8.54 -5.28
N ARG A 13 -0.71 9.29 -6.31
CA ARG A 13 -2.07 9.33 -6.87
C ARG A 13 -2.10 8.48 -8.13
N ILE A 14 -3.05 7.55 -8.22
CA ILE A 14 -3.21 6.72 -9.42
C ILE A 14 -3.81 7.56 -10.54
N ILE A 15 -3.15 7.57 -11.71
CA ILE A 15 -3.67 8.20 -12.93
C ILE A 15 -4.46 7.17 -13.72
N ASP A 16 -3.83 6.03 -14.02
CA ASP A 16 -4.43 4.91 -14.72
C ASP A 16 -4.17 3.62 -13.94
N PRO A 17 -5.20 2.88 -13.50
CA PRO A 17 -5.03 1.68 -12.69
C PRO A 17 -4.53 0.47 -13.48
N GLY A 18 -4.56 0.51 -14.83
CA GLY A 18 -4.17 -0.64 -15.65
C GLY A 18 -5.02 -1.88 -15.32
N ASP A 19 -4.34 -3.02 -15.17
CA ASP A 19 -4.96 -4.30 -14.77
C ASP A 19 -4.83 -4.58 -13.25
N THR A 20 -4.49 -3.57 -12.45
CA THR A 20 -4.41 -3.69 -10.98
C THR A 20 -5.77 -3.52 -10.31
N ASN A 21 -5.87 -3.87 -9.02
CA ASN A 21 -7.07 -3.62 -8.21
C ASN A 21 -7.16 -2.19 -7.66
N LEU A 22 -6.33 -1.26 -8.14
CA LEU A 22 -6.30 0.12 -7.67
C LEU A 22 -7.40 0.94 -8.36
N LEU A 23 -7.84 2.02 -7.71
CA LEU A 23 -8.84 2.91 -8.28
C LEU A 23 -8.21 4.17 -8.89
N PRO A 24 -8.72 4.67 -10.04
CA PRO A 24 -8.24 5.92 -10.61
C PRO A 24 -8.52 7.09 -9.64
N GLY A 25 -7.51 7.91 -9.39
CA GLY A 25 -7.57 9.02 -8.43
C GLY A 25 -7.35 8.64 -6.96
N GLU A 26 -7.22 7.35 -6.64
CA GLU A 26 -6.89 6.88 -5.30
C GLU A 26 -5.51 7.39 -4.86
N ILE A 27 -5.38 7.70 -3.56
CA ILE A 27 -4.09 8.03 -2.94
C ILE A 27 -3.65 6.85 -2.08
N SER A 28 -2.60 6.16 -2.52
CA SER A 28 -2.11 4.95 -1.87
C SER A 28 -0.62 5.10 -1.52
N GLU A 29 -0.09 4.20 -0.68
CA GLU A 29 1.36 4.14 -0.45
C GLU A 29 2.09 3.69 -1.71
N LYS A 30 3.22 4.34 -1.99
CA LYS A 30 4.10 3.96 -3.10
C LYS A 30 4.48 2.48 -3.05
N TRP A 31 4.66 1.93 -1.86
CA TRP A 31 4.98 0.51 -1.68
C TRP A 31 3.81 -0.40 -2.07
N THR A 32 2.59 -0.06 -1.69
CA THR A 32 1.38 -0.83 -2.03
C THR A 32 1.15 -0.87 -3.53
N VAL A 33 1.34 0.26 -4.22
CA VAL A 33 1.23 0.32 -5.68
C VAL A 33 2.31 -0.51 -6.36
N TRP A 34 3.53 -0.49 -5.84
CA TRP A 34 4.61 -1.35 -6.34
C TRP A 34 4.31 -2.83 -6.14
N GLU A 35 3.79 -3.23 -4.98
CA GLU A 35 3.39 -4.61 -4.71
C GLU A 35 2.27 -5.07 -5.65
N GLU A 36 1.29 -4.22 -5.94
CA GLU A 36 0.18 -4.55 -6.83
C GLU A 36 0.61 -4.65 -8.29
N ASN A 37 1.47 -3.75 -8.77
CA ASN A 37 2.09 -3.85 -10.10
C ASN A 37 2.92 -5.14 -10.24
N GLU A 38 3.69 -5.50 -9.21
CA GLU A 38 4.45 -6.77 -9.18
C GLU A 38 3.53 -8.01 -9.25
N LYS A 39 2.37 -7.99 -8.59
CA LYS A 39 1.38 -9.08 -8.66
C LYS A 39 0.81 -9.22 -10.06
N VAL A 40 0.48 -8.10 -10.71
CA VAL A 40 -0.07 -8.09 -12.08
C VAL A 40 0.96 -8.60 -13.08
N ASN A 41 2.22 -8.19 -12.94
CA ASN A 41 3.31 -8.67 -13.80
C ASN A 41 3.55 -10.19 -13.64
N LYS A 42 3.59 -10.70 -12.40
CA LYS A 42 3.72 -12.15 -12.11
C LYS A 42 2.46 -12.97 -12.43
N GLY A 43 1.29 -12.36 -12.34
CA GLY A 43 0.00 -12.97 -12.68
C GLY A 43 -0.18 -13.13 -14.18
N GLY A 44 0.31 -12.17 -14.98
CA GLY A 44 0.40 -12.27 -16.44
C GLY A 44 1.22 -13.48 -16.89
N GLU A 45 2.29 -13.84 -16.15
CA GLU A 45 3.09 -15.05 -16.43
C GLU A 45 2.38 -16.36 -16.01
N LYS A 46 1.48 -16.33 -15.03
CA LYS A 46 0.78 -17.54 -14.52
C LYS A 46 -0.60 -17.78 -15.14
N GLY A 47 -1.16 -16.80 -15.84
CA GLY A 47 -2.48 -16.87 -16.50
C GLY A 47 -2.56 -17.76 -17.74
N GLU A 48 -1.43 -18.32 -18.23
CA GLU A 48 -1.42 -19.08 -19.50
C GLU A 48 -1.62 -20.60 -19.38
N ARG A 49 -1.84 -21.17 -18.19
CA ARG A 49 -2.02 -22.64 -18.04
C ARG A 49 -3.45 -23.14 -17.80
N GLY A 50 -4.43 -22.27 -17.63
CA GLY A 50 -5.82 -22.67 -17.33
C GLY A 50 -6.83 -22.11 -18.34
N GLU A 51 -7.07 -22.89 -19.40
CA GLU A 51 -8.32 -22.88 -20.18
C GLU A 51 -8.78 -21.59 -20.90
N ARG A 52 -8.32 -21.40 -22.14
CA ARG A 52 -9.11 -21.72 -23.36
C ARG A 52 -8.46 -21.07 -24.58
N GLY A 53 -8.37 -21.85 -25.64
CA GLY A 53 -7.65 -21.50 -26.84
C GLY A 53 -8.20 -20.25 -27.54
N LYS A 54 -7.27 -19.35 -27.85
CA LYS A 54 -7.04 -18.84 -29.20
C LYS A 54 -5.65 -18.21 -29.21
N LYS A 55 -4.68 -18.98 -29.68
CA LYS A 55 -3.42 -18.45 -30.19
C LYS A 55 -3.76 -17.43 -31.28
N GLY A 56 -3.48 -16.18 -31.01
CA GLY A 56 -3.64 -15.05 -31.91
C GLY A 56 -2.86 -13.87 -31.34
N GLU A 57 -1.60 -13.78 -31.77
CA GLU A 57 -0.78 -12.56 -31.91
C GLU A 57 -0.90 -11.48 -30.82
N GLY A 58 0.13 -11.42 -29.97
CA GLY A 58 0.42 -10.30 -29.08
C GLY A 58 0.37 -10.69 -27.62
N GLU A 59 1.54 -10.97 -27.03
CA GLU A 59 1.74 -10.98 -25.58
C GLU A 59 1.18 -9.67 -25.01
N LYS A 60 -0.07 -9.67 -24.52
CA LYS A 60 -0.59 -8.55 -23.76
C LYS A 60 0.10 -8.61 -22.41
N LYS A 61 1.28 -7.97 -22.31
CA LYS A 61 1.88 -7.62 -21.03
C LYS A 61 0.79 -6.95 -20.20
N ALA A 62 0.51 -7.53 -19.05
CA ALA A 62 -0.47 -6.97 -18.13
C ALA A 62 -0.07 -5.52 -17.83
N LYS A 63 -1.02 -4.59 -17.92
CA LYS A 63 -0.75 -3.16 -17.81
C LYS A 63 -0.57 -2.80 -16.34
N GLU A 64 0.62 -2.32 -16.01
CA GLU A 64 0.92 -1.76 -14.69
C GLU A 64 0.14 -0.46 -14.45
N ALA A 65 -0.18 -0.16 -13.19
CA ALA A 65 -0.77 1.11 -12.82
C ALA A 65 0.25 2.24 -12.94
N THR A 66 -0.17 3.35 -13.58
CA THR A 66 0.60 4.59 -13.64
C THR A 66 0.12 5.56 -12.57
N TYR A 67 1.06 6.28 -11.97
CA TYR A 67 0.78 7.15 -10.84
C TYR A 67 1.66 8.41 -10.83
N GLU A 68 1.15 9.46 -10.20
CA GLU A 68 1.86 10.69 -9.93
C GLU A 68 2.30 10.71 -8.46
N GLN A 69 3.56 11.06 -8.20
CA GLN A 69 4.05 11.17 -6.83
C GLN A 69 3.56 12.46 -6.18
N LEU A 70 2.98 12.34 -4.98
CA LEU A 70 2.48 13.49 -4.23
C LEU A 70 3.48 13.91 -3.15
N LEU A 71 3.69 15.21 -3.02
CA LEU A 71 4.35 15.80 -1.86
C LEU A 71 3.30 16.18 -0.83
N LEU A 72 3.31 15.50 0.32
CA LEU A 72 2.40 15.78 1.43
C LEU A 72 3.18 16.23 2.67
N GLY A 73 2.56 17.13 3.45
CA GLY A 73 3.09 17.53 4.76
C GLY A 73 3.17 16.33 5.72
N ILE A 74 4.12 16.38 6.67
CA ILE A 74 4.38 15.29 7.63
C ILE A 74 3.13 14.83 8.39
N THR A 75 2.25 15.75 8.76
CA THR A 75 0.99 15.47 9.46
C THR A 75 0.04 14.66 8.58
N LYS A 76 -0.10 15.05 7.30
CA LYS A 76 -1.00 14.39 6.36
C LYS A 76 -0.48 13.01 5.96
N VAL A 77 0.83 12.84 5.82
CA VAL A 77 1.43 11.51 5.61
C VAL A 77 1.20 10.60 6.83
N SER A 78 1.32 11.15 8.05
CA SER A 78 1.14 10.36 9.27
C SER A 78 -0.31 9.90 9.48
N LEU A 79 -1.29 10.72 9.10
CA LEU A 79 -2.72 10.37 9.18
C LEU A 79 -3.19 9.41 8.08
N THR A 80 -2.47 9.36 6.95
CA THR A 80 -2.83 8.50 5.81
C THR A 80 -2.15 7.14 5.84
N THR A 81 -1.42 6.80 6.91
CA THR A 81 -0.75 5.50 7.06
C THR A 81 -1.73 4.33 6.97
N ASP A 82 -1.26 3.21 6.41
CA ASP A 82 -2.11 2.03 6.22
C ASP A 82 -2.56 1.41 7.54
N SER A 83 -1.76 1.52 8.60
CA SER A 83 -2.16 1.09 9.94
C SER A 83 -3.13 2.07 10.59
N PHE A 84 -4.36 1.64 10.82
CA PHE A 84 -5.33 2.46 11.54
C PHE A 84 -4.95 2.62 13.03
N LEU A 85 -4.29 1.63 13.64
CA LEU A 85 -3.81 1.75 15.03
C LEU A 85 -2.74 2.83 15.15
N SER A 86 -1.81 2.87 14.19
CA SER A 86 -0.76 3.88 14.12
C SER A 86 -1.34 5.27 13.86
N ALA A 87 -2.28 5.39 12.91
CA ALA A 87 -2.98 6.64 12.60
C ALA A 87 -3.77 7.18 13.81
N ALA A 88 -4.59 6.32 14.44
CA ALA A 88 -5.45 6.69 15.57
C ALA A 88 -4.65 7.12 16.81
N SER A 89 -3.43 6.60 16.98
CA SER A 89 -2.51 6.98 18.06
C SER A 89 -1.86 8.36 17.88
N PHE A 90 -1.87 8.89 16.65
CA PHE A 90 -1.26 10.18 16.34
C PHE A 90 -2.24 11.32 16.65
N GLN A 91 -3.34 11.40 15.88
CA GLN A 91 -4.40 12.40 16.02
C GLN A 91 -5.72 11.85 15.43
N GLU A 92 -6.83 12.58 15.59
CA GLU A 92 -8.14 12.26 14.99
C GLU A 92 -8.66 10.83 15.27
N THR A 93 -8.41 10.32 16.49
CA THR A 93 -8.67 8.93 16.92
C THR A 93 -10.08 8.43 16.56
N ALA A 94 -11.13 9.21 16.87
CA ALA A 94 -12.51 8.79 16.60
C ALA A 94 -12.78 8.60 15.10
N ARG A 95 -12.31 9.54 14.26
CA ARG A 95 -12.47 9.46 12.80
C ARG A 95 -11.73 8.24 12.23
N SER A 96 -10.50 8.00 12.70
CA SER A 96 -9.69 6.87 12.25
C SER A 96 -10.35 5.52 12.57
N LEU A 97 -10.87 5.35 13.79
CA LEU A 97 -11.55 4.12 14.20
C LEU A 97 -12.89 3.91 13.47
N ILE A 98 -13.67 4.98 13.26
CA ILE A 98 -14.94 4.90 12.53
C ILE A 98 -14.70 4.45 11.08
N ASN A 99 -13.73 5.06 10.38
CA ASN A 99 -13.41 4.68 9.00
C ASN A 99 -12.93 3.23 8.92
N ALA A 100 -12.05 2.82 9.83
CA ALA A 100 -11.56 1.43 9.88
C ALA A 100 -12.70 0.43 10.13
N ALA A 101 -13.68 0.77 10.98
CA ALA A 101 -14.84 -0.07 11.23
C ALA A 101 -15.77 -0.17 10.00
N ILE A 102 -15.99 0.94 9.28
CA ILE A 102 -16.81 0.96 8.05
C ILE A 102 -16.16 0.13 6.94
N GLU A 103 -14.84 0.24 6.78
CA GLU A 103 -14.07 -0.48 5.76
C GLU A 103 -13.74 -1.93 6.16
N ALA A 104 -14.11 -2.35 7.38
CA ALA A 104 -13.68 -3.62 7.99
C ALA A 104 -12.15 -3.83 7.89
N LYS A 105 -11.38 -2.77 8.13
CA LYS A 105 -9.93 -2.73 7.93
C LYS A 105 -9.20 -3.60 8.96
N GLU A 106 -8.28 -4.43 8.49
CA GLU A 106 -7.40 -5.24 9.34
C GLU A 106 -6.00 -4.61 9.45
N ASP A 107 -5.45 -4.56 10.66
CA ASP A 107 -4.10 -4.09 10.90
C ASP A 107 -3.12 -5.27 10.95
N ARG A 108 -2.12 -5.24 10.06
CA ARG A 108 -1.12 -6.32 9.94
C ARG A 108 0.05 -6.20 10.92
N LEU A 109 0.08 -5.17 11.78
CA LEU A 109 1.10 -4.98 12.82
C LEU A 109 2.54 -5.04 12.27
N ARG A 110 2.78 -4.46 11.09
CA ARG A 110 4.11 -4.47 10.43
C ARG A 110 4.99 -3.30 10.90
N GLY A 111 4.39 -2.30 11.53
CA GLY A 111 5.04 -1.08 11.98
C GLY A 111 5.54 -1.15 13.41
N LEU A 112 6.35 -0.16 13.78
CA LEU A 112 6.90 -0.04 15.13
C LEU A 112 5.81 0.29 16.16
N LYS A 113 4.94 1.26 15.87
CA LYS A 113 3.92 1.74 16.81
C LYS A 113 2.88 0.67 17.13
N GLU A 114 2.36 -0.01 16.12
CA GLU A 114 1.38 -1.08 16.29
C GLU A 114 1.87 -2.16 17.25
N ASN A 115 3.11 -2.61 17.08
CA ASN A 115 3.69 -3.64 17.95
C ASN A 115 3.89 -3.14 19.38
N VAL A 116 4.28 -1.88 19.57
CA VAL A 116 4.38 -1.27 20.91
C VAL A 116 3.00 -1.21 21.60
N ILE A 117 1.96 -0.79 20.87
CA ILE A 117 0.59 -0.67 21.43
C ILE A 117 0.05 -2.04 21.87
N VAL A 118 0.33 -3.09 21.08
CA VAL A 118 -0.12 -4.47 21.37
C VAL A 118 0.80 -5.18 22.38
N GLY A 119 2.01 -4.67 22.63
CA GLY A 119 2.99 -5.28 23.53
C GLY A 119 3.81 -6.42 22.90
N ARG A 120 3.97 -6.43 21.58
CA ARG A 120 4.85 -7.35 20.84
C ARG A 120 6.24 -6.74 20.62
N LEU A 121 7.22 -7.59 20.35
CA LEU A 121 8.55 -7.12 19.95
C LEU A 121 8.44 -6.28 18.67
N ILE A 122 9.10 -5.12 18.66
CA ILE A 122 9.13 -4.26 17.49
C ILE A 122 9.98 -4.89 16.38
N PRO A 123 9.64 -4.67 15.10
CA PRO A 123 10.40 -5.17 13.95
C PRO A 123 11.69 -4.35 13.71
N ALA A 124 12.47 -4.11 14.76
CA ALA A 124 13.74 -3.40 14.71
C ALA A 124 14.69 -3.95 15.79
N GLY A 125 16.00 -3.83 15.55
CA GLY A 125 17.03 -4.33 16.47
C GLY A 125 16.90 -5.85 16.69
N THR A 126 16.83 -6.27 17.95
CA THR A 126 16.74 -7.69 18.35
C THR A 126 15.43 -8.36 17.95
N GLY A 127 14.37 -7.60 17.69
CA GLY A 127 13.09 -8.11 17.20
C GLY A 127 13.10 -8.47 15.72
N ASN A 128 14.14 -8.08 14.97
CA ASN A 128 14.29 -8.37 13.55
C ASN A 128 15.18 -9.59 13.29
N ARG A 129 14.91 -10.71 13.96
CA ARG A 129 15.55 -11.98 13.60
C ARG A 129 14.84 -12.52 12.37
N VAL A 130 15.55 -12.38 11.24
CA VAL A 130 15.22 -12.93 9.91
C VAL A 130 14.89 -14.41 10.00
#